data_AF-A0A959A5R7-F1
#
_entry.id   AF-A0A959A5R7-F1
#
_cell.length_a   1.000
_cell.length_b   1.000
_cell.length_c   1.000
_cell.angle_alpha   90.00
_cell.angle_beta   90.00
_cell.angle_gamma   90.00
#
_symmetry.space_group_name_H-M   'P 1'
#
loop_
_entity.id
_entity.type
_entity.pdbx_description
1 polymer ?
#
loop_
_entity_poly.entity_id
_entity_poly.type
_entity_poly.pdbx_seq_one_letter_code
_entity_poly.pdbx_strand_id
1 'polypeptide(L)'
;MKIHPEILKGMLWVLAMFCFAMFVIFILDFQKPVREGLTQFHKVELDYCRITEKQIHSYPGGRGSYELFTTNCQEAFFPILFQSKDYGVAKSVIQIDSYISKTANSSDVTIIKKGKTYNLKLRNLDEVDHRFEDAWIVLKLSFGFIILSFLIRFLKKRQVI
;
A
#
# COMPACT_ATOMS: atom_id res chain seq x y z
N MET A 1 17.16 -45.99 -7.91
CA MET A 1 17.37 -45.43 -6.55
C MET A 1 16.00 -44.99 -6.03
N LYS A 2 15.42 -45.69 -5.05
CA LYS A 2 14.12 -45.29 -4.46
C LYS A 2 14.40 -44.29 -3.34
N ILE A 3 13.98 -43.04 -3.50
CA ILE A 3 14.12 -42.01 -2.47
C ILE A 3 13.20 -42.43 -1.30
N HIS A 4 13.75 -42.45 -0.09
CA HIS A 4 12.98 -42.80 1.10
C HIS A 4 11.87 -41.76 1.31
N PRO A 5 10.61 -42.15 1.61
CA PRO A 5 9.47 -41.24 1.66
C PRO A 5 9.63 -40.10 2.69
N GLU A 6 10.36 -40.32 3.78
CA GLU A 6 10.69 -39.30 4.78
C GLU A 6 11.65 -38.22 4.23
N ILE A 7 12.61 -38.61 3.37
CA ILE A 7 13.54 -37.68 2.71
C ILE A 7 12.80 -36.88 1.64
N LEU A 8 11.94 -37.54 0.86
CA LEU A 8 11.10 -36.90 -0.15
C LEU A 8 10.17 -35.84 0.48
N LYS A 9 9.58 -36.15 1.65
CA LYS A 9 8.74 -35.22 2.41
C LYS A 9 9.52 -34.01 2.91
N GLY A 10 10.75 -34.22 3.40
CA GLY A 10 11.65 -33.13 3.80
C GLY A 10 12.00 -32.20 2.63
N MET A 11 12.36 -32.77 1.47
CA MET A 11 12.68 -31.99 0.27
C MET A 11 11.49 -31.17 -0.24
N LEU A 12 10.29 -31.74 -0.26
CA LEU A 12 9.05 -31.04 -0.61
C LEU A 12 8.76 -29.86 0.34
N TRP A 13 9.07 -30.02 1.63
CA TRP A 13 8.87 -28.97 2.62
C TRP A 13 9.84 -27.79 2.44
N VAL A 14 11.12 -28.11 2.17
CA VAL A 14 12.13 -27.08 1.88
C VAL A 14 11.79 -26.33 0.60
N LEU A 15 11.32 -27.04 -0.44
CA LEU A 15 10.85 -26.40 -1.68
C LEU A 15 9.64 -25.49 -1.44
N ALA A 16 8.65 -25.95 -0.66
CA ALA A 16 7.48 -25.15 -0.32
C ALA A 16 7.86 -23.87 0.45
N MET A 17 8.79 -23.97 1.41
CA MET A 17 9.34 -22.82 2.13
C MET A 17 10.04 -21.83 1.21
N PHE A 18 10.81 -22.32 0.25
CA PHE A 18 11.52 -21.48 -0.70
C PHE A 18 10.57 -20.77 -1.67
N CYS A 19 9.59 -21.48 -2.23
CA CYS A 19 8.54 -20.90 -3.07
C CYS A 19 7.73 -19.84 -2.31
N PHE A 20 7.42 -20.09 -1.05
CA PHE A 20 6.73 -19.13 -0.20
C PHE A 20 7.58 -17.88 0.07
N ALA A 21 8.86 -18.03 0.40
CA ALA A 21 9.76 -16.89 0.60
C ALA A 21 9.87 -16.02 -0.67
N MET A 22 10.01 -16.65 -1.84
CA MET A 22 10.01 -15.96 -3.14
C MET A 22 8.69 -15.24 -3.41
N PHE A 23 7.55 -15.86 -3.09
CA PHE A 23 6.23 -15.23 -3.22
C PHE A 23 6.08 -14.01 -2.30
N VAL A 24 6.59 -14.10 -1.06
CA VAL A 24 6.60 -12.95 -0.12
C VAL A 24 7.47 -11.81 -0.66
N ILE A 25 8.68 -12.10 -1.13
CA ILE A 25 9.57 -11.08 -1.71
C ILE A 25 8.92 -10.43 -2.93
N PHE A 26 8.32 -11.22 -3.82
CA PHE A 26 7.62 -10.73 -5.00
C PHE A 26 6.48 -9.76 -4.64
N ILE A 27 5.67 -10.08 -3.62
CA ILE A 27 4.61 -9.18 -3.16
C ILE A 27 5.19 -7.90 -2.55
N LEU A 28 6.22 -7.99 -1.71
CA LEU A 28 6.85 -6.82 -1.10
C LEU A 28 7.44 -5.88 -2.16
N ASP A 29 8.07 -6.46 -3.18
CA ASP A 29 8.68 -5.70 -4.28
C ASP A 29 7.61 -5.04 -5.18
N PHE A 30 6.46 -5.68 -5.37
CA PHE A 30 5.33 -5.06 -6.08
C PHE A 30 4.70 -3.89 -5.31
N GLN A 31 4.72 -3.93 -3.98
CA GLN A 31 4.07 -2.92 -3.13
C GLN A 31 4.88 -1.63 -2.96
N LYS A 32 6.21 -1.73 -2.92
CA LYS A 32 7.10 -0.58 -2.75
C LYS A 32 6.88 0.53 -3.81
N PRO A 33 6.88 0.24 -5.13
CA PRO A 33 6.67 1.27 -6.15
C PRO A 33 5.24 1.82 -6.11
N VAL A 34 4.24 1.02 -5.71
CA VAL A 34 2.86 1.49 -5.54
C VAL A 34 2.77 2.49 -4.40
N ARG A 35 3.38 2.19 -3.24
CA ARG A 35 3.41 3.10 -2.09
C ARG A 35 4.17 4.38 -2.44
N GLU A 36 5.32 4.26 -3.09
CA GLU A 36 6.11 5.40 -3.53
C GLU A 36 5.33 6.27 -4.53
N GLY A 37 4.68 5.67 -5.53
CA GLY A 37 3.81 6.34 -6.50
C GLY A 37 2.65 7.09 -5.83
N LEU A 38 1.98 6.46 -4.85
CA LEU A 38 0.91 7.08 -4.08
C LEU A 38 1.40 8.22 -3.16
N THR A 39 2.66 8.18 -2.70
CA THR A 39 3.25 9.25 -1.87
C THR A 39 3.75 10.44 -2.68
N GLN A 40 3.84 10.35 -4.01
CA GLN A 40 4.55 11.37 -4.80
C GLN A 40 4.01 12.78 -4.55
N PHE A 41 2.69 12.92 -4.34
CA PHE A 41 2.11 14.23 -4.07
C PHE A 41 2.64 14.89 -2.79
N HIS A 42 3.01 14.12 -1.76
CA HIS A 42 3.62 14.66 -0.54
C HIS A 42 4.95 15.35 -0.82
N LYS A 43 5.74 14.86 -1.79
CA LYS A 43 7.08 15.37 -2.08
C LYS A 43 7.06 16.62 -2.96
N VAL A 44 5.94 16.90 -3.59
CA VAL A 44 5.81 17.98 -4.58
C VAL A 44 5.43 19.28 -3.89
N GLU A 45 6.03 20.36 -4.39
CA GLU A 45 5.65 21.74 -4.10
C GLU A 45 4.85 22.30 -5.27
N LEU A 46 3.69 22.88 -4.96
CA LEU A 46 2.82 23.56 -5.91
C LEU A 46 2.46 24.91 -5.32
N ASP A 47 2.76 25.98 -6.03
CA ASP A 47 2.34 27.31 -5.65
C ASP A 47 1.25 27.82 -6.60
N TYR A 48 0.01 27.81 -6.12
CA TYR A 48 -1.15 28.33 -6.83
C TYR A 48 -1.34 27.75 -8.24
N CYS A 49 -1.28 26.43 -8.35
CA CYS A 49 -1.34 25.72 -9.61
C CYS A 49 -2.77 25.29 -9.96
N ARG A 50 -3.22 25.57 -11.18
CA ARG A 50 -4.56 25.21 -11.67
C ARG A 50 -4.59 23.74 -12.06
N ILE A 51 -5.59 23.01 -11.59
CA ILE A 51 -5.88 21.64 -12.03
C ILE A 51 -6.39 21.69 -13.48
N THR A 52 -5.66 21.03 -14.37
CA THR A 52 -5.94 21.02 -15.82
C THR A 52 -6.66 19.76 -16.24
N GLU A 53 -6.31 18.62 -15.65
CA GLU A 53 -6.90 17.33 -15.98
C GLU A 53 -7.10 16.47 -14.73
N LYS A 54 -8.03 15.52 -14.83
CA LYS A 54 -8.37 14.56 -13.79
C LYS A 54 -8.60 13.19 -14.41
N GLN A 55 -7.91 12.18 -13.89
CA GLN A 55 -8.05 10.78 -14.30
C GLN A 55 -8.42 9.89 -13.13
N ILE A 56 -9.01 8.73 -13.41
CA ILE A 56 -9.35 7.74 -12.39
C ILE A 56 -8.53 6.50 -12.69
N HIS A 57 -7.72 6.06 -11.72
CA HIS A 57 -6.94 4.84 -11.82
C HIS A 57 -7.46 3.80 -10.83
N SER A 58 -7.49 2.54 -11.26
CA SER A 58 -7.82 1.43 -10.36
C SER A 58 -6.68 1.18 -9.38
N TYR A 59 -7.02 0.92 -8.11
CA TYR A 59 -6.04 0.42 -7.15
C TYR A 59 -5.51 -0.94 -7.62
N PRO A 60 -4.19 -1.18 -7.54
CA PRO A 60 -3.65 -2.50 -7.77
C PRO A 60 -4.28 -3.50 -6.78
N GLY A 61 -4.68 -4.67 -7.29
CA GLY A 61 -5.38 -5.68 -6.51
C GLY A 61 -6.90 -5.47 -6.37
N GLY A 62 -7.52 -4.60 -7.17
CA GLY A 62 -8.97 -4.52 -7.32
C GLY A 62 -9.72 -3.86 -6.14
N ARG A 63 -9.03 -3.07 -5.32
CA ARG A 63 -9.57 -2.49 -4.08
C ARG A 63 -10.28 -1.14 -4.26
N GLY A 64 -10.86 -0.90 -5.44
CA GLY A 64 -11.49 0.37 -5.81
C GLY A 64 -10.62 1.22 -6.73
N SER A 65 -10.87 2.53 -6.77
CA SER A 65 -10.13 3.48 -7.60
C SER A 65 -9.69 4.71 -6.81
N TYR A 66 -8.67 5.39 -7.31
CA TYR A 66 -8.21 6.69 -6.80
C TYR A 66 -8.14 7.70 -7.95
N GLU A 67 -8.22 8.98 -7.58
CA GLU A 67 -8.20 10.08 -8.54
C GLU A 67 -6.77 10.61 -8.68
N LEU A 68 -6.35 10.75 -9.93
CA LEU A 68 -5.12 11.41 -10.36
C LEU A 68 -5.47 12.77 -10.93
N PHE A 69 -4.58 13.74 -10.78
CA PHE A 69 -4.74 15.06 -11.36
C PHE A 69 -3.38 15.57 -11.84
N THR A 70 -3.42 16.47 -12.82
CA THR A 70 -2.27 17.22 -13.30
C THR A 70 -2.57 18.71 -13.19
N THR A 71 -1.52 19.52 -13.24
CA THR A 71 -1.63 20.96 -13.07
C THR A 71 -0.92 21.69 -14.19
N ASN A 72 -1.22 22.98 -14.35
CA ASN A 72 -0.50 23.83 -15.30
C ASN A 72 0.98 24.08 -14.93
N CYS A 73 1.36 23.90 -13.66
CA CYS A 73 2.74 24.07 -13.21
C CYS A 73 3.57 22.80 -13.37
N GLN A 74 2.93 21.63 -13.33
CA GLN A 74 3.58 20.33 -13.42
C GLN A 74 2.68 19.36 -14.18
N GLU A 75 3.20 18.85 -15.29
CA GLU A 75 2.50 17.94 -16.20
C GLU A 75 2.39 16.51 -15.65
N ALA A 76 3.04 16.19 -14.53
CA ALA A 76 2.96 14.89 -13.90
C ALA A 76 1.60 14.65 -13.24
N PHE A 77 1.12 13.39 -13.32
CA PHE A 77 -0.10 12.97 -12.64
C PHE A 77 0.19 12.59 -11.19
N PHE A 78 -0.48 13.27 -10.27
CA PHE A 78 -0.34 13.03 -8.85
C PHE A 78 -1.61 12.38 -8.28
N PRO A 79 -1.49 11.35 -7.44
CA PRO A 79 -2.63 10.86 -6.66
C PRO A 79 -2.89 11.78 -5.47
N ILE A 80 -4.15 12.14 -5.23
CA ILE A 80 -4.53 12.79 -3.96
C ILE A 80 -5.39 11.86 -3.12
N LEU A 81 -4.84 11.49 -1.97
CA LEU A 81 -5.53 10.70 -0.96
C LEU A 81 -5.79 11.60 0.25
N PHE A 82 -7.02 12.05 0.45
CA PHE A 82 -7.40 12.85 1.61
C PHE A 82 -7.74 11.99 2.83
N GLN A 83 -7.64 12.60 4.01
CA GLN A 83 -8.20 12.00 5.22
C GLN A 83 -9.71 11.76 5.07
N SER A 84 -10.22 10.70 5.70
CA SER A 84 -11.62 10.27 5.59
C SER A 84 -12.63 11.37 5.91
N LYS A 85 -12.30 12.21 6.90
CA LYS A 85 -13.11 13.37 7.31
C LYS A 85 -13.22 14.46 6.23
N ASP A 86 -12.17 14.60 5.42
CA ASP A 86 -12.05 15.62 4.39
C ASP A 86 -12.51 15.11 3.02
N TYR A 87 -12.67 13.79 2.86
CA TYR A 87 -12.99 13.13 1.58
C TYR A 87 -14.28 13.66 0.93
N GLY A 88 -15.35 13.86 1.71
CA GLY A 88 -16.62 14.38 1.19
C GLY A 88 -16.49 15.79 0.62
N VAL A 89 -15.74 16.65 1.32
CA VAL A 89 -15.46 18.02 0.88
C VAL A 89 -14.52 18.01 -0.33
N ALA A 90 -13.43 17.24 -0.25
CA ALA A 90 -12.42 17.09 -1.30
C ALA A 90 -13.05 16.73 -2.65
N LYS A 91 -13.98 15.76 -2.67
CA LYS A 91 -14.68 15.34 -3.90
C LYS A 91 -15.42 16.49 -4.60
N SER A 92 -15.94 17.45 -3.82
CA SER A 92 -16.68 18.59 -4.34
C SER A 92 -15.77 19.75 -4.77
N VAL A 93 -14.58 19.87 -4.18
CA VAL A 93 -13.67 21.00 -4.42
C VAL A 93 -12.55 20.68 -5.42
N ILE A 94 -12.21 19.41 -5.62
CA ILE A 94 -11.18 18.97 -6.58
C ILE A 94 -11.83 18.71 -7.92
N GLN A 95 -11.90 19.78 -8.69
CA GLN A 95 -12.38 19.76 -10.06
C GLN A 95 -11.39 20.52 -10.93
N ILE A 96 -11.47 20.28 -12.23
CA ILE A 96 -10.79 21.09 -13.23
C ILE A 96 -11.08 22.58 -12.92
N ASP A 97 -10.08 23.42 -13.08
CA ASP A 97 -10.09 24.87 -12.78
C ASP A 97 -10.03 25.26 -11.30
N SER A 98 -9.86 24.29 -10.40
CA SER A 98 -9.53 24.58 -9.01
C SER A 98 -8.02 24.83 -8.88
N TYR A 99 -7.63 25.73 -8.00
CA TYR A 99 -6.22 26.02 -7.73
C TYR A 99 -5.76 25.25 -6.50
N ILE A 100 -4.58 24.66 -6.57
CA ILE A 100 -3.93 23.94 -5.48
C ILE A 100 -2.67 24.68 -5.07
N SER A 101 -2.48 24.85 -3.76
CA SER A 101 -1.24 25.29 -3.15
C SER A 101 -0.84 24.29 -2.06
N LYS A 102 0.44 23.92 -2.06
CA LYS A 102 1.03 22.90 -1.19
C LYS A 102 2.54 23.10 -1.12
N THR A 103 3.09 23.03 0.09
CA THR A 103 4.55 22.98 0.33
C THR A 103 5.11 21.56 0.19
N ALA A 104 6.37 21.46 -0.23
CA ALA A 104 7.08 20.17 -0.27
C ALA A 104 7.08 19.48 1.10
N ASN A 105 6.91 18.15 1.11
CA ASN A 105 6.89 17.28 2.29
C ASN A 105 5.83 17.62 3.35
N SER A 106 4.82 18.43 2.99
CA SER A 106 3.67 18.74 3.85
C SER A 106 2.45 17.90 3.50
N SER A 107 1.67 17.55 4.52
CA SER A 107 0.35 16.93 4.35
C SER A 107 -0.77 17.95 4.15
N ASP A 108 -0.51 19.24 4.41
CA ASP A 108 -1.51 20.29 4.31
C ASP A 108 -1.62 20.77 2.86
N VAL A 109 -2.85 20.83 2.35
CA VAL A 109 -3.16 21.24 0.98
C VAL A 109 -4.25 22.29 1.02
N THR A 110 -3.99 23.42 0.39
CA THR A 110 -4.96 24.48 0.22
C THR A 110 -5.53 24.41 -1.19
N ILE A 111 -6.86 24.34 -1.29
CA ILE A 111 -7.60 24.33 -2.55
C ILE A 111 -8.45 25.58 -2.64
N ILE A 112 -8.34 26.30 -3.74
CA ILE A 112 -9.11 27.52 -3.98
C ILE A 112 -10.04 27.28 -5.16
N LYS A 113 -11.33 27.48 -4.92
CA LYS A 113 -12.38 27.27 -5.92
C LYS A 113 -13.47 28.32 -5.77
N LYS A 114 -13.77 29.01 -6.88
CA LYS A 114 -14.81 30.06 -6.94
C LYS A 114 -14.67 31.11 -5.81
N GLY A 115 -13.43 31.52 -5.52
CA GLY A 115 -13.12 32.50 -4.47
C GLY A 115 -13.21 31.98 -3.03
N LYS A 116 -13.48 30.69 -2.81
CA LYS A 116 -13.43 30.05 -1.48
C LYS A 116 -12.15 29.23 -1.32
N THR A 117 -11.55 29.33 -0.15
CA THR A 117 -10.35 28.59 0.25
C THR A 117 -10.72 27.43 1.14
N TYR A 118 -10.20 26.24 0.83
CA TYR A 118 -10.41 24.99 1.56
C TYR A 118 -9.07 24.43 2.00
N ASN A 119 -8.88 24.28 3.31
CA ASN A 119 -7.69 23.67 3.86
C ASN A 119 -7.99 22.20 4.15
N LEU A 120 -7.37 21.31 3.39
CA LEU A 120 -7.57 19.87 3.45
C LEU A 120 -6.27 19.20 3.90
N LYS A 121 -6.40 18.04 4.55
CA LYS A 121 -5.23 17.22 4.89
C LYS A 121 -5.15 15.98 4.02
N LEU A 122 -3.99 15.80 3.42
CA LEU A 122 -3.58 14.54 2.83
C LEU A 122 -3.44 13.49 3.91
N ARG A 123 -3.82 12.28 3.55
CA ARG A 123 -3.61 11.11 4.38
C ARG A 123 -2.12 10.78 4.38
N ASN A 124 -1.58 10.47 5.55
CA ASN A 124 -0.24 9.91 5.58
C ASN A 124 -0.33 8.46 5.09
N LEU A 125 0.57 8.01 4.22
CA LEU A 125 0.45 6.68 3.61
C LEU A 125 0.64 5.55 4.61
N ASP A 126 1.26 5.83 5.75
CA ASP A 126 1.32 4.93 6.90
C ASP A 126 -0.08 4.64 7.46
N GLU A 127 -1.03 5.58 7.35
CA GLU A 127 -2.43 5.44 7.82
C GLU A 127 -3.37 4.84 6.77
N VAL A 128 -2.91 4.69 5.52
CA VAL A 128 -3.77 4.25 4.40
C VAL A 128 -3.97 2.74 4.42
N ASP A 129 -3.03 1.96 4.97
CA ASP A 129 -3.08 0.49 4.79
C ASP A 129 -2.49 -0.36 5.94
N HIS A 130 -2.78 -0.03 7.21
CA HIS A 130 -2.46 -0.93 8.33
C HIS A 130 -3.12 -2.31 8.21
N ARG A 131 -4.22 -2.45 7.47
CA ARG A 131 -4.90 -3.74 7.27
C ARG A 131 -4.03 -4.76 6.53
N PHE A 132 -3.10 -4.27 5.69
CA PHE A 132 -2.12 -5.13 5.05
C PHE A 132 -1.04 -5.57 6.05
N GLU A 133 -0.51 -4.65 6.87
CA GLU A 133 0.41 -4.99 7.97
C GLU A 133 -0.23 -5.96 8.98
N ASP A 134 -1.51 -5.78 9.30
CA ASP A 134 -2.29 -6.66 10.16
C ASP A 134 -2.43 -8.06 9.55
N ALA A 135 -2.72 -8.16 8.25
CA ALA A 135 -2.73 -9.44 7.54
C ALA A 135 -1.35 -10.12 7.57
N TRP A 136 -0.26 -9.35 7.52
CA TRP A 136 1.11 -9.87 7.65
C TRP A 136 1.44 -10.34 9.07
N ILE A 137 0.96 -9.63 10.10
CA ILE A 137 1.08 -10.07 11.50
C ILE A 137 0.33 -11.39 11.68
N VAL A 138 -0.90 -11.48 11.15
CA VAL A 138 -1.70 -12.71 11.19
C VAL A 138 -1.00 -13.86 10.45
N LEU A 139 -0.38 -13.59 9.30
CA LEU A 139 0.37 -14.60 8.55
C LEU A 139 1.62 -15.07 9.30
N LYS A 140 2.39 -14.15 9.91
CA LYS A 140 3.57 -14.48 10.75
C LYS A 140 3.18 -15.30 11.97
N LEU A 141 2.09 -14.93 12.65
CA LEU A 141 1.55 -15.67 13.81
C LEU A 141 1.07 -17.07 13.40
N SER A 142 0.32 -17.16 12.30
CA SER A 142 -0.16 -18.45 11.77
C SER A 142 1.02 -19.36 11.40
N PHE A 143 2.09 -18.79 10.83
CA PHE A 143 3.30 -19.53 10.48
C PHE A 143 4.08 -19.99 11.72
N GLY A 144 4.24 -19.12 12.72
CA GLY A 144 4.83 -19.48 14.02
C GLY A 144 4.07 -20.64 14.68
N PHE A 145 2.74 -20.63 14.58
CA PHE A 145 1.90 -21.71 15.10
C PHE A 145 2.10 -23.03 14.36
N ILE A 146 2.25 -23.00 13.02
CA ILE A 146 2.54 -24.19 12.22
C ILE A 146 3.90 -24.78 12.60
N ILE A 147 4.96 -23.98 12.66
CA ILE A 147 6.31 -24.43 13.06
C ILE A 147 6.28 -25.02 14.46
N LEU A 148 5.63 -24.35 15.41
CA LEU A 148 5.49 -24.82 16.79
C LEU A 148 4.77 -26.17 16.85
N SER A 149 3.68 -26.32 16.09
CA SER A 149 2.93 -27.58 16.01
C SER A 149 3.78 -28.73 15.46
N PHE A 150 4.63 -28.46 14.46
CA PHE A 150 5.56 -29.46 13.93
C PHE A 150 6.68 -29.81 14.91
N LEU A 151 7.27 -28.82 15.61
CA LEU A 151 8.28 -29.03 16.64
C LEU A 151 7.72 -29.89 17.79
N ILE A 152 6.52 -29.58 18.28
CA ILE A 152 5.84 -30.38 19.31
C ILE A 152 5.64 -31.82 18.83
N ARG A 153 5.19 -32.01 17.59
CA ARG A 153 4.95 -33.34 17.02
C ARG A 153 6.25 -34.15 16.84
N PHE A 154 7.35 -33.48 16.47
CA PHE A 154 8.67 -34.08 16.34
C PHE A 154 9.27 -34.45 17.71
N LEU A 155 9.14 -33.58 18.71
CA LEU A 155 9.57 -33.84 20.08
C LEU A 155 8.78 -34.99 20.73
N LYS A 156 7.45 -35.03 20.54
CA LYS A 156 6.63 -36.17 20.99
C LYS A 156 7.05 -37.49 20.34
N LYS A 157 7.42 -37.48 19.06
CA LYS A 157 7.88 -38.70 18.36
C LYS A 157 9.24 -39.20 18.89
N ARG A 158 10.06 -38.33 19.48
CA ARG A 158 11.35 -38.68 20.12
C ARG A 158 11.25 -39.10 21.59
N GLN A 159 10.18 -38.74 22.31
CA GLN A 159 9.96 -39.16 23.70
C GLN A 159 9.33 -40.56 23.83
N VAL A 160 8.99 -41.23 22.72
CA VAL A 160 8.46 -42.62 22.69
C VAL A 160 9.59 -43.63 22.41
N ILE A 161 10.82 -43.32 22.81
CA ILE A 161 11.96 -44.26 22.82
C ILE A 161 12.53 -44.29 24.23
#